data_AF-A0A9X6P3M7-F1
#
_entry.id   AF-A0A9X6P3M7-F1
#
_cell.length_a   1.000
_cell.length_b   1.000
_cell.length_c   1.000
_cell.angle_alpha   90.00
_cell.angle_beta   90.00
_cell.angle_gamma   90.00
#
_symmetry.space_group_name_H-M   'P 1'
#
loop_
_entity.id
_entity.type
_entity.pdbx_description
1 polymer ?
#
loop_
_entity_poly.entity_id
_entity_poly.type
_entity_poly.pdbx_seq_one_letter_code
_entity_poly.pdbx_strand_id
1 'polypeptide(L)'
;VTYPDGSKDEVPVTIHVTNPATDADKYTPEGQDVNTKTGVVPNPAEGIKNKSDLPDGTKYTWKDTPDVTTAGDKPATVVVSYPDGSKDEVPVTIHVTNPATDADKYTPEGQDVNTKTGVVPDPAEGIKNKSDLP
;
A
#
# COMPACT_ATOMS: atom_id res chain seq x y z
N VAL A 1 -5.93 33.79 -48.56
CA VAL A 1 -6.38 35.18 -48.77
C VAL A 1 -6.49 35.39 -50.26
N THR A 2 -7.63 35.88 -50.77
CA THR A 2 -7.82 36.14 -52.20
C THR A 2 -8.06 37.61 -52.39
N TYR A 3 -7.31 38.24 -53.30
CA TYR A 3 -7.37 39.69 -53.55
C TYR A 3 -8.26 40.01 -54.76
N PRO A 4 -8.70 41.28 -54.93
CA PRO A 4 -9.60 41.69 -56.00
C PRO A 4 -9.06 41.49 -57.42
N ASP A 5 -7.73 41.39 -57.58
CA ASP A 5 -7.05 41.09 -58.84
C ASP A 5 -7.01 39.58 -59.16
N GLY A 6 -7.61 38.75 -58.30
CA GLY A 6 -7.65 37.30 -58.45
C GLY A 6 -6.44 36.56 -57.90
N SER A 7 -5.42 37.27 -57.39
CA SER A 7 -4.27 36.65 -56.73
C SER A 7 -4.63 36.03 -55.39
N LYS A 8 -3.87 35.00 -54.97
CA LYS A 8 -4.10 34.26 -53.73
C LYS A 8 -2.82 34.11 -52.95
N ASP A 9 -2.90 34.38 -51.66
CA ASP A 9 -1.89 34.02 -50.66
C ASP A 9 -2.42 32.89 -49.76
N GLU A 10 -1.65 31.82 -49.62
CA GLU A 10 -1.95 30.77 -48.66
C GLU A 10 -1.26 31.10 -47.33
N VAL A 11 -2.05 31.40 -46.30
CA VAL A 11 -1.54 31.62 -44.95
C VAL A 11 -1.70 30.31 -44.18
N PRO A 12 -0.61 29.62 -43.81
CA PRO A 12 -0.69 28.43 -42.97
C PRO A 12 -1.17 28.86 -41.58
N VAL A 13 -2.34 28.38 -41.18
CA VAL A 13 -2.89 28.59 -39.84
C VAL A 13 -2.68 27.34 -39.01
N THR A 14 -1.90 27.45 -37.94
CA THR A 14 -1.80 26.40 -36.92
C THR A 14 -2.99 26.53 -35.97
N ILE A 15 -3.93 25.59 -36.03
CA ILE A 15 -5.02 25.50 -35.06
C ILE A 15 -4.50 24.73 -33.84
N HIS A 16 -4.37 25.41 -32.70
CA HIS A 16 -4.14 24.74 -31.42
C HIS A 16 -5.48 24.21 -30.89
N VAL A 17 -5.68 22.90 -30.99
CA VAL A 17 -6.78 22.22 -30.29
C VAL A 17 -6.32 21.92 -28.87
N THR A 18 -6.73 22.74 -27.91
CA THR A 18 -6.58 22.41 -26.48
C THR A 18 -7.78 21.57 -26.07
N ASN A 19 -7.58 20.26 -25.87
CA ASN A 19 -8.55 19.45 -25.13
C ASN A 19 -8.42 19.83 -23.64
N PRO A 20 -9.41 20.47 -23.00
CA PRO A 20 -9.26 20.97 -21.63
C PRO A 20 -9.30 19.86 -20.57
N ALA A 21 -9.78 18.67 -20.91
CA ALA A 21 -9.90 17.56 -19.96
C ALA A 21 -8.54 16.87 -19.75
N THR A 22 -8.08 16.90 -18.50
CA THR A 22 -6.91 16.15 -18.03
C THR A 22 -7.25 14.67 -17.91
N ASP A 23 -6.24 13.82 -17.75
CA ASP A 23 -6.46 12.39 -17.49
C ASP A 23 -7.09 12.18 -16.11
N ALA A 24 -6.83 13.05 -15.13
CA ALA A 24 -7.53 13.01 -13.83
C ALA A 24 -9.04 13.32 -13.96
N ASP A 25 -9.46 14.09 -14.98
CA ASP A 25 -10.89 14.33 -15.24
C ASP A 25 -11.56 13.13 -15.95
N LYS A 26 -10.78 12.26 -16.60
CA LYS A 26 -11.27 11.14 -17.41
C LYS A 26 -11.28 9.82 -16.67
N TYR A 27 -10.30 9.62 -15.79
CA TYR A 27 -10.08 8.38 -15.07
C TYR A 27 -10.43 8.57 -13.60
N THR A 28 -11.02 7.55 -12.99
CA THR A 28 -11.28 7.53 -11.55
C THR A 28 -10.56 6.31 -10.97
N PRO A 29 -9.41 6.50 -10.30
CA PRO A 29 -8.70 5.40 -9.69
C PRO A 29 -9.46 4.90 -8.44
N GLU A 30 -9.62 3.58 -8.35
CA GLU A 30 -10.31 2.92 -7.25
C GLU A 30 -9.28 2.36 -6.24
N GLY A 31 -9.45 2.71 -4.97
CA GLY A 31 -8.63 2.18 -3.88
C GLY A 31 -8.99 0.73 -3.54
N GLN A 32 -8.04 0.00 -2.98
CA GLN A 32 -8.26 -1.28 -2.32
C GLN A 32 -7.32 -1.45 -1.13
N ASP A 33 -7.70 -2.35 -0.23
CA ASP A 33 -6.90 -2.68 0.93
C ASP A 33 -5.64 -3.47 0.55
N VAL A 34 -4.57 -3.26 1.30
CA VAL A 34 -3.26 -3.87 1.06
C VAL A 34 -2.78 -4.58 2.31
N ASN A 35 -2.30 -5.82 2.19
CA ASN A 35 -1.72 -6.55 3.31
C ASN A 35 -0.20 -6.46 3.29
N THR A 36 0.40 -6.23 4.45
CA THR A 36 1.86 -6.25 4.61
C THR A 36 2.26 -6.83 5.97
N LYS A 37 3.56 -6.97 6.19
CA LYS A 37 4.15 -7.34 7.48
C LYS A 37 4.77 -6.12 8.15
N THR A 38 4.93 -6.19 9.46
CA THR A 38 5.67 -5.16 10.20
C THR A 38 7.06 -4.91 9.59
N GLY A 39 7.38 -3.63 9.38
CA GLY A 39 8.64 -3.17 8.78
C GLY A 39 8.71 -3.23 7.25
N VAL A 40 7.67 -3.72 6.56
CA VAL A 40 7.64 -3.83 5.10
C VAL A 40 6.64 -2.83 4.52
N VAL A 41 7.14 -1.81 3.83
CA VAL A 41 6.28 -0.84 3.13
C VAL A 41 5.81 -1.46 1.81
N PRO A 42 4.49 -1.63 1.59
CA PRO A 42 3.99 -2.22 0.36
C PRO A 42 4.11 -1.26 -0.83
N ASN A 43 4.00 -1.82 -2.04
CA ASN A 43 4.03 -1.02 -3.26
C ASN A 43 2.73 -0.20 -3.36
N PRO A 44 2.78 1.14 -3.54
CA PRO A 44 1.58 1.98 -3.65
C PRO A 44 0.66 1.57 -4.79
N ALA A 45 1.21 0.98 -5.86
CA ALA A 45 0.40 0.43 -6.92
C ALA A 45 -0.56 -0.64 -6.39
N GLU A 46 -0.17 -1.49 -5.43
CA GLU A 46 -1.05 -2.53 -4.86
C GLU A 46 -2.32 -1.96 -4.24
N GLY A 47 -2.32 -0.70 -3.80
CA GLY A 47 -3.50 -0.02 -3.28
C GLY A 47 -4.50 0.43 -4.34
N ILE A 48 -4.22 0.28 -5.64
CA ILE A 48 -5.14 0.65 -6.71
C ILE A 48 -5.74 -0.60 -7.35
N LYS A 49 -7.06 -0.71 -7.39
CA LYS A 49 -7.78 -1.87 -7.90
C LYS A 49 -7.82 -1.92 -9.43
N ASN A 50 -8.08 -0.78 -10.07
CA ASN A 50 -8.30 -0.66 -11.52
C ASN A 50 -7.06 -0.17 -12.29
N LYS A 51 -5.85 -0.60 -11.89
CA LYS A 51 -4.60 -0.18 -12.54
C LYS A 51 -4.53 -0.43 -14.04
N SER A 52 -5.21 -1.47 -14.52
CA SER A 52 -5.29 -1.82 -15.96
C SER A 52 -6.11 -0.83 -16.78
N ASP A 53 -6.98 -0.06 -16.12
CA ASP A 53 -7.93 0.83 -16.78
C ASP A 53 -7.37 2.26 -16.88
N LEU A 54 -6.26 2.51 -16.16
CA LEU A 54 -5.53 3.78 -16.16
C LEU A 54 -4.55 3.82 -17.34
N PRO A 55 -4.23 5.02 -17.86
CA PRO A 55 -3.39 5.14 -19.04
C PRO A 55 -1.96 4.68 -18.76
N ASP A 56 -1.29 4.17 -19.80
CA ASP A 56 0.10 3.75 -19.72
C ASP A 56 1.01 4.91 -19.29
N GLY A 57 1.99 4.60 -18.43
CA GLY A 57 2.88 5.61 -17.85
C GLY A 57 2.35 6.28 -16.59
N THR A 58 1.14 5.93 -16.13
CA THR A 58 0.63 6.29 -14.80
C THR A 58 1.56 5.77 -13.71
N LYS A 59 1.91 6.64 -12.76
CA LYS A 59 2.79 6.34 -11.62
C LYS A 59 2.01 6.37 -10.33
N TYR A 60 2.44 5.55 -9.38
CA TYR A 60 1.81 5.43 -8.06
C TYR A 60 2.85 5.71 -6.99
N THR A 61 2.55 6.64 -6.10
CA THR A 61 3.42 7.00 -4.97
C THR A 61 2.60 7.15 -3.71
N TRP A 62 3.16 6.85 -2.54
CA TRP A 62 2.51 7.20 -1.29
C TRP A 62 2.56 8.71 -1.07
N LYS A 63 1.45 9.32 -0.63
CA LYS A 63 1.41 10.75 -0.25
C LYS A 63 2.36 11.01 0.92
N ASP A 64 2.27 10.15 1.93
CA ASP A 64 3.14 10.10 3.10
C ASP A 64 3.64 8.67 3.28
N THR A 65 4.84 8.49 3.83
CA THR A 65 5.38 7.14 4.07
C THR A 65 4.50 6.39 5.07
N PRO A 66 3.89 5.24 4.71
CA PRO A 66 2.99 4.55 5.62
C PRO A 66 3.70 4.01 6.86
N ASP A 67 3.08 4.18 8.03
CA ASP A 67 3.59 3.58 9.28
C ASP A 67 3.25 2.09 9.33
N VAL A 68 4.25 1.27 8.99
CA VAL A 68 4.19 -0.20 9.05
C VAL A 68 4.97 -0.77 10.24
N THR A 69 5.33 0.05 11.23
CA THR A 69 6.15 -0.40 12.38
C THR A 69 5.36 -1.22 13.39
N THR A 70 4.03 -1.05 13.41
CA THR A 70 3.12 -1.70 14.33
C THR A 70 2.00 -2.40 13.56
N ALA A 71 1.56 -3.55 14.07
CA ALA A 71 0.45 -4.30 13.49
C ALA A 71 -0.88 -3.56 13.66
N GLY A 72 -1.82 -3.85 12.76
CA GLY A 72 -3.15 -3.26 12.71
C GLY A 72 -3.42 -2.52 11.41
N ASP A 73 -4.58 -1.86 11.36
CA ASP A 73 -5.06 -1.15 10.18
C ASP A 73 -4.53 0.27 10.16
N LYS A 74 -3.92 0.65 9.05
CA LYS A 74 -3.24 1.94 8.88
C LYS A 74 -3.82 2.68 7.68
N PRO A 75 -4.41 3.87 7.86
CA PRO A 75 -4.86 4.67 6.73
C PRO A 75 -3.64 5.16 5.94
N ALA A 76 -3.71 5.08 4.62
CA ALA A 76 -2.71 5.60 3.72
C ALA A 76 -3.39 6.25 2.50
N THR A 77 -2.62 7.00 1.72
CA THR A 77 -3.11 7.65 0.50
C THR A 77 -2.13 7.43 -0.63
N VAL A 78 -2.63 6.87 -1.73
CA VAL A 78 -1.88 6.71 -2.97
C VAL A 78 -2.12 7.95 -3.83
N VAL A 79 -1.05 8.57 -4.26
CA VAL A 79 -1.05 9.62 -5.30
C VAL A 79 -0.85 8.94 -6.64
N VAL A 80 -1.85 9.03 -7.50
CA VAL A 80 -1.83 8.56 -8.89
C VAL A 80 -1.38 9.74 -9.75
N SER A 81 -0.26 9.63 -10.45
CA SER A 81 0.28 10.68 -11.32
C SER A 81 0.22 10.23 -12.77
N TYR A 82 -0.53 10.98 -13.58
CA TYR A 82 -0.75 10.67 -14.99
C TYR A 82 0.36 11.24 -15.89
N PRO A 83 0.50 10.74 -17.14
CA PRO A 83 1.50 11.23 -18.09
C PRO A 83 1.36 12.72 -18.46
N ASP A 84 0.13 13.25 -18.44
CA ASP A 84 -0.17 14.67 -18.68
C ASP A 84 0.18 15.58 -17.49
N GLY A 85 0.61 14.99 -16.37
CA GLY A 85 1.02 15.66 -15.14
C GLY A 85 -0.11 15.86 -14.11
N SER A 86 -1.36 15.58 -14.47
CA SER A 86 -2.49 15.60 -13.53
C SER A 86 -2.34 14.51 -12.47
N LYS A 87 -3.08 14.64 -11.36
CA LYS A 87 -2.98 13.71 -10.23
C LYS A 87 -4.31 13.49 -9.54
N ASP A 88 -4.49 12.28 -9.03
CA ASP A 88 -5.55 11.91 -8.10
C ASP A 88 -4.98 11.40 -6.78
N GLU A 89 -5.74 11.58 -5.70
CA GLU A 89 -5.43 11.03 -4.38
C GLU A 89 -6.47 9.98 -4.00
N VAL A 90 -5.99 8.78 -3.71
CA VAL A 90 -6.84 7.63 -3.42
C VAL A 90 -6.58 7.13 -2.00
N PRO A 91 -7.55 7.24 -1.08
CA PRO A 91 -7.43 6.68 0.26
C PRO A 91 -7.49 5.15 0.22
N VAL A 92 -6.64 4.50 1.01
CA VAL A 92 -6.58 3.03 1.14
C VAL A 92 -6.27 2.63 2.58
N THR A 93 -6.55 1.37 2.93
CA THR A 93 -6.16 0.80 4.22
C THR A 93 -5.01 -0.19 4.03
N ILE A 94 -3.97 -0.07 4.85
CA ILE A 94 -2.89 -1.07 4.92
C ILE A 94 -3.10 -1.91 6.18
N HIS A 95 -3.31 -3.21 6.00
CA HIS A 95 -3.38 -4.20 7.05
C HIS A 95 -1.97 -4.73 7.37
N VAL A 96 -1.40 -4.25 8.46
CA VAL A 96 -0.06 -4.66 8.91
C VAL A 96 -0.19 -5.86 9.84
N THR A 97 0.43 -6.97 9.46
CA THR A 97 0.48 -8.19 10.28
C THR A 97 1.83 -8.31 10.99
N ASN A 98 1.83 -8.77 12.25
CA ASN A 98 3.06 -9.16 12.93
C ASN A 98 3.24 -10.68 12.78
N PRO A 99 4.25 -11.16 12.03
CA PRO A 99 4.47 -12.59 11.87
C PRO A 99 5.06 -13.26 13.14
N ALA A 100 5.51 -12.48 14.13
CA ALA A 100 6.10 -13.03 15.35
C ALA A 100 5.05 -13.81 16.17
N THR A 101 5.36 -15.07 16.42
CA THR A 101 4.59 -15.96 17.29
C THR A 101 4.95 -15.73 18.75
N ASP A 102 4.16 -16.27 19.68
CA ASP A 102 4.54 -16.21 21.10
C ASP A 102 5.78 -17.07 21.39
N ALA A 103 6.04 -18.13 20.62
CA ALA A 103 7.29 -18.88 20.71
C ALA A 103 8.52 -18.05 20.29
N ASP A 104 8.35 -17.06 19.41
CA ASP A 104 9.42 -16.12 19.06
C ASP A 104 9.66 -15.06 20.15
N LYS A 105 8.67 -14.81 21.02
CA LYS A 105 8.72 -13.80 22.09
C LYS A 105 9.13 -14.38 23.44
N TYR A 106 8.75 -15.62 23.71
CA TYR A 106 8.90 -16.25 25.02
C TYR A 106 9.74 -17.52 24.93
N THR A 107 10.77 -17.62 25.78
CA THR A 107 11.59 -18.82 25.92
C THR A 107 11.29 -19.48 27.26
N PRO A 108 10.72 -20.70 27.31
CA PRO A 108 10.47 -21.40 28.57
C PRO A 108 11.78 -21.87 29.20
N GLU A 109 11.96 -21.59 30.48
CA GLU A 109 13.07 -22.10 31.30
C GLU A 109 12.59 -23.35 32.06
N GLY A 110 13.30 -24.46 31.86
CA GLY A 110 13.02 -25.70 32.58
C GLY A 110 13.56 -25.69 34.02
N GLN A 111 12.97 -26.51 34.89
CA GLN A 111 13.49 -26.84 36.22
C GLN A 111 13.21 -28.29 36.58
N ASP A 112 14.02 -28.83 37.51
CA ASP A 112 13.86 -30.18 38.02
C ASP A 112 12.59 -30.30 38.87
N VAL A 113 11.81 -31.35 38.62
CA VAL A 113 10.64 -31.70 39.43
C VAL A 113 10.88 -33.01 40.15
N ASN A 114 10.72 -32.99 41.47
CA ASN A 114 10.87 -34.17 42.31
C ASN A 114 9.50 -34.73 42.68
N THR A 115 9.24 -35.99 42.32
CA THR A 115 7.99 -36.71 42.61
C THR A 115 8.26 -38.02 43.36
N LYS A 116 7.21 -38.61 43.93
CA LYS A 116 7.26 -39.93 44.57
C LYS A 116 7.02 -41.04 43.54
N THR A 117 7.54 -42.24 43.81
CA THR A 117 7.29 -43.43 42.99
C THR A 117 5.79 -43.66 42.80
N GLY A 118 5.36 -43.82 41.55
CA GLY A 118 3.95 -44.02 41.19
C GLY A 118 3.11 -42.74 41.10
N VAL A 119 3.68 -41.57 41.37
CA VAL A 119 3.00 -40.26 41.23
C VAL A 119 3.52 -39.55 39.97
N VAL A 120 2.60 -39.24 39.05
CA VAL A 120 2.90 -38.41 37.88
C VAL A 120 2.87 -36.94 38.30
N PRO A 121 3.99 -36.19 38.19
CA PRO A 121 4.02 -34.76 38.51
C PRO A 121 3.30 -33.95 37.43
N ASP A 122 2.85 -32.74 37.80
CA ASP A 122 2.29 -31.79 36.83
C ASP A 122 3.44 -31.26 35.94
N PRO A 123 3.38 -31.41 34.60
CA PRO A 123 4.39 -30.88 33.69
C PRO A 123 4.64 -29.38 33.86
N ALA A 124 3.64 -28.63 34.32
CA ALA A 124 3.77 -27.19 34.52
C ALA A 124 4.67 -26.83 35.72
N GLU A 125 4.90 -27.75 36.67
CA GLU A 125 5.91 -27.58 37.72
C GLU A 125 7.33 -27.60 37.15
N GLY A 126 7.53 -28.18 35.97
CA GLY A 126 8.83 -28.20 35.28
C GLY A 126 9.20 -26.90 34.58
N ILE A 127 8.33 -25.88 34.61
CA ILE A 127 8.57 -24.59 33.95
C ILE A 127 8.81 -23.52 35.02
N LYS A 128 10.05 -23.04 35.10
CA LYS A 128 10.51 -22.07 36.09
C LYS A 128 9.88 -20.69 35.90
N ASN A 129 9.76 -20.24 34.66
CA ASN A 129 9.23 -18.92 34.29
C ASN A 129 7.76 -18.98 33.84
N LYS A 130 6.96 -19.87 34.44
CA LYS A 130 5.55 -20.07 34.06
C LYS A 130 4.71 -18.78 34.09
N SER A 131 4.99 -17.89 35.04
CA SER A 131 4.29 -16.60 35.19
C SER A 131 4.62 -15.58 34.10
N ASP A 132 5.72 -15.78 33.36
CA ASP A 132 6.19 -14.89 32.31
C ASP A 132 5.71 -15.34 30.92
N LEU A 133 5.05 -16.51 30.83
CA LEU A 133 4.44 -17.05 29.62
C LEU A 133 2.96 -16.60 29.54
N PRO A 134 2.41 -16.39 28.31
CA PRO A 134 1.02 -15.98 28.10
C PRO A 134 -0.01 -17.08 28.41
#